data_AF-A0A9D9AR15-F1
#
_entry.id   AF-A0A9D9AR15-F1
#
_cell.length_a   1.000
_cell.length_b   1.000
_cell.length_c   1.000
_cell.angle_alpha   90.00
_cell.angle_beta   90.00
_cell.angle_gamma   90.00
#
_symmetry.space_group_name_H-M   'P 1'
#
loop_
_entity.id
_entity.type
_entity.pdbx_description
1 polymer ?
#
loop_
_entity_poly.entity_id
_entity_poly.type
_entity_poly.pdbx_seq_one_letter_code
_entity_poly.pdbx_strand_id
1 'polypeptide(L)'
;MSNAALDEIQELIQKLSGELGDMSEAASRHIDDLHVAVNNVASHVLAIEAVLSLVAQKVEVDEAEAIKWIRDKTAAYAEDSSESSAAEGITKSLLGKEE
;
A
#
# COMPACT_ATOMS: atom_id res chain seq x y z
N MET A 1 -42.56 19.27 30.14
CA MET A 1 -41.28 18.54 30.16
C MET A 1 -40.91 17.88 28.82
N SER A 2 -41.56 18.19 27.67
CA SER A 2 -41.17 17.60 26.36
C SER A 2 -40.20 18.46 25.54
N ASN A 3 -40.15 19.78 25.73
CA ASN A 3 -39.30 20.65 24.89
C ASN A 3 -37.81 20.54 25.24
N ALA A 4 -37.45 20.49 26.53
CA ALA A 4 -36.05 20.39 26.95
C ALA A 4 -35.36 19.11 26.42
N ALA A 5 -36.07 17.98 26.38
CA ALA A 5 -35.54 16.73 25.82
C ALA A 5 -35.42 16.77 24.29
N LEU A 6 -36.29 17.52 23.60
CA LEU A 6 -36.19 17.71 22.14
C LEU A 6 -35.04 18.65 21.77
N ASP A 7 -34.80 19.68 22.57
CA ASP A 7 -33.67 20.60 22.40
C ASP A 7 -32.34 19.86 22.60
N GLU A 8 -32.24 19.02 23.63
CA GLU A 8 -31.06 18.20 23.91
C GLU A 8 -30.79 17.17 22.79
N ILE A 9 -31.83 16.56 22.22
CA ILE A 9 -31.70 15.68 21.05
C ILE A 9 -31.22 16.47 19.82
N GLN A 10 -31.73 17.67 19.58
CA GLN A 10 -31.27 18.51 18.46
C GLN A 10 -29.81 18.90 18.61
N GLU A 11 -29.37 19.24 19.83
CA GLU A 11 -27.97 19.58 20.13
C GLU A 11 -27.06 18.37 19.88
N LEU A 12 -27.46 17.17 20.30
CA LEU A 12 -26.71 15.94 20.04
C LEU A 12 -26.63 15.61 18.54
N ILE A 13 -27.70 15.83 17.78
CA ILE A 13 -27.70 15.62 16.31
C ILE A 13 -26.77 16.62 15.61
N GLN A 14 -26.78 17.88 16.03
CA GLN A 14 -25.87 18.90 15.48
C GLN A 14 -24.42 18.57 15.79
N LYS A 15 -24.13 18.15 17.03
CA LYS A 15 -22.79 17.73 17.43
C LYS A 15 -22.32 16.51 16.64
N LEU A 16 -23.15 15.48 16.51
CA LEU A 16 -22.82 14.28 15.74
C LEU A 16 -22.58 14.61 14.26
N SER A 17 -23.39 15.50 13.68
CA SER A 17 -23.22 15.95 12.29
C SER A 17 -21.90 16.71 12.10
N GLY A 18 -21.50 17.52 13.08
CA GLY A 18 -20.21 18.20 13.10
C GLY A 18 -19.04 17.22 13.18
N GLU A 19 -19.08 16.29 14.14
CA GLU A 19 -18.04 15.26 14.31
C GLU A 19 -17.91 14.35 13.08
N LEU A 20 -19.03 14.00 12.42
CA LEU A 20 -19.02 13.25 11.16
C LEU A 20 -18.40 14.08 10.01
N GLY A 21 -18.65 15.39 9.98
CA GLY A 21 -18.03 16.30 9.02
C GLY A 21 -16.51 16.35 9.18
N ASP A 22 -16.04 16.56 10.40
CA ASP A 22 -14.60 16.59 10.73
C ASP A 22 -13.92 15.25 10.41
N MET A 23 -14.56 14.12 10.73
CA MET A 23 -14.06 12.79 10.42
C MET A 23 -13.98 12.56 8.90
N SER A 24 -14.98 13.01 8.14
CA SER A 24 -14.98 12.93 6.68
C SER A 24 -13.83 13.73 6.08
N GLU A 25 -13.57 14.95 6.58
CA GLU A 25 -12.48 15.78 6.11
C GLU A 25 -11.11 15.17 6.46
N ALA A 26 -10.94 14.63 7.67
CA ALA A 26 -9.73 13.93 8.07
C ALA A 26 -9.47 12.70 7.19
N ALA A 27 -10.50 11.91 6.88
CA ALA A 27 -10.40 10.77 5.98
C ALA A 27 -10.02 11.20 4.55
N SER A 28 -10.60 12.29 4.05
CA SER A 28 -10.26 12.84 2.72
C SER A 28 -8.79 13.24 2.64
N ARG A 29 -8.27 13.97 3.64
CA ARG A 29 -6.84 14.34 3.68
C ARG A 29 -5.94 13.11 3.73
N HIS A 30 -6.34 12.09 4.49
CA HIS A 30 -5.59 10.85 4.55
C HIS A 30 -5.54 10.10 3.20
N ILE A 31 -6.64 10.12 2.44
CA ILE A 31 -6.68 9.55 1.08
C ILE A 31 -5.75 10.31 0.14
N ASP A 32 -5.70 11.64 0.24
CA ASP A 32 -4.79 12.47 -0.57
C ASP A 32 -3.32 12.14 -0.24
N ASP A 33 -2.97 12.00 1.04
CA ASP A 33 -1.63 11.59 1.47
C ASP A 33 -1.26 10.20 0.94
N LEU A 34 -2.20 9.24 0.98
CA LEU A 34 -2.02 7.91 0.42
C LEU A 34 -1.81 7.96 -1.09
N HIS A 35 -2.55 8.79 -1.82
CA HIS A 35 -2.34 8.98 -3.26
C HIS A 35 -0.94 9.53 -3.57
N VAL A 36 -0.46 10.51 -2.80
CA VAL A 36 0.90 11.05 -2.96
C VAL A 36 1.94 9.96 -2.69
N ALA A 37 1.76 9.16 -1.64
CA ALA A 37 2.67 8.06 -1.32
C ALA A 37 2.71 7.00 -2.44
N VAL A 38 1.55 6.59 -2.96
CA VAL A 38 1.45 5.64 -4.08
C VAL A 38 2.13 6.19 -5.33
N ASN A 39 1.91 7.46 -5.66
CA ASN A 39 2.55 8.10 -6.82
C ASN A 39 4.08 8.14 -6.67
N ASN A 40 4.58 8.41 -5.46
CA ASN A 40 6.01 8.39 -5.18
C ASN A 40 6.60 6.98 -5.34
N VAL A 41 5.95 5.94 -4.81
CA VAL A 41 6.40 4.54 -4.98
C VAL A 41 6.42 4.17 -6.45
N ALA A 42 5.35 4.45 -7.20
CA ALA A 42 5.27 4.18 -8.63
C ALA A 42 6.40 4.89 -9.41
N SER A 43 6.68 6.16 -9.09
CA SER A 43 7.76 6.92 -9.72
C SER A 43 9.14 6.28 -9.48
N HIS A 44 9.40 5.80 -8.26
CA HIS A 44 10.65 5.10 -7.95
C HIS A 44 10.76 3.76 -8.66
N VAL A 45 9.67 2.98 -8.73
CA VAL A 45 9.65 1.69 -9.44
C VAL A 45 9.97 1.90 -10.93
N LEU A 46 9.34 2.89 -11.57
CA LEU A 46 9.61 3.22 -12.97
C LEU A 46 11.05 3.68 -13.20
N ALA A 47 11.61 4.47 -12.28
CA ALA A 47 13.01 4.88 -12.35
C ALA A 47 13.97 3.69 -12.24
N ILE A 48 13.69 2.74 -11.34
CA ILE A 48 14.45 1.51 -11.19
C ILE A 48 14.36 0.65 -12.47
N GLU A 49 13.16 0.48 -13.03
CA GLU A 49 12.94 -0.27 -14.26
C GLU A 49 13.72 0.33 -15.44
N ALA A 50 13.76 1.65 -15.57
CA ALA A 50 14.53 2.32 -16.60
C ALA A 50 16.04 2.04 -16.46
N VAL A 51 16.57 2.08 -15.23
CA VAL A 51 17.97 1.74 -14.96
C VAL A 51 18.25 0.27 -15.27
N LEU A 52 17.40 -0.65 -14.80
CA LEU A 52 17.55 -2.09 -15.03
C LEU A 52 17.49 -2.43 -16.52
N SER A 53 16.63 -1.76 -17.29
CA SER A 53 16.54 -1.93 -18.74
C SER A 53 17.84 -1.56 -19.45
N LEU A 54 18.53 -0.49 -19.00
CA LEU A 54 19.85 -0.11 -19.52
C LEU A 54 20.96 -1.09 -19.12
N VAL A 55 20.85 -1.71 -17.94
CA VAL A 55 21.78 -2.74 -17.48
C VAL A 55 21.59 -4.04 -18.26
N ALA A 56 20.33 -4.46 -18.47
CA ALA A 56 19.98 -5.67 -19.20
C ALA A 56 20.47 -5.64 -20.66
N GLN A 57 20.63 -4.47 -21.27
CA GLN A 57 21.27 -4.36 -22.61
C GLN A 57 22.74 -4.81 -22.63
N LYS A 58 23.39 -4.90 -21.47
CA LYS A 58 24.82 -5.22 -21.33
C LYS A 58 25.08 -6.56 -20.65
N VAL A 59 24.03 -7.24 -20.19
CA VAL A 59 24.10 -8.49 -19.44
C VAL A 59 23.15 -9.47 -20.09
N GLU A 60 23.63 -10.66 -20.42
CA GLU A 60 22.77 -11.72 -20.93
C GLU A 60 21.86 -12.23 -19.80
N VAL A 61 20.55 -12.18 -20.02
CA VAL A 61 19.54 -12.62 -19.07
C VAL A 61 18.74 -13.74 -19.71
N ASP A 62 18.62 -14.88 -19.03
CA ASP A 62 17.65 -15.90 -19.39
C ASP A 62 16.27 -15.45 -18.92
N GLU A 63 15.49 -14.88 -19.84
CA GLU A 63 14.14 -14.37 -19.54
C GLU A 63 13.21 -15.47 -19.03
N ALA A 64 13.34 -16.70 -19.54
CA ALA A 64 12.47 -17.80 -19.16
C ALA A 64 12.76 -18.24 -17.71
N GLU A 65 14.03 -18.32 -17.34
CA GLU A 65 14.45 -18.61 -15.97
C GLU A 65 14.03 -17.49 -15.01
N ALA A 66 14.25 -16.22 -15.38
CA ALA A 66 13.88 -15.08 -14.56
C ALA A 66 12.36 -15.01 -14.30
N ILE A 67 11.54 -15.17 -15.35
CA ILE A 67 10.07 -15.18 -15.23
C ILE A 67 9.61 -16.35 -14.34
N LYS A 68 10.21 -17.53 -14.52
CA LYS A 68 9.91 -18.70 -13.70
C LYS A 68 10.25 -18.44 -12.23
N TRP A 69 11.44 -17.90 -11.95
CA TRP A 69 11.87 -17.56 -10.59
C TRP A 69 10.91 -16.56 -9.93
N ILE A 70 10.48 -15.51 -10.64
CA ILE A 70 9.51 -14.52 -10.13
C ILE A 70 8.20 -15.20 -9.76
N ARG A 71 7.67 -16.05 -10.63
CA ARG A 71 6.42 -16.77 -10.39
C ARG A 71 6.53 -17.70 -9.17
N ASP A 72 7.60 -18.48 -9.11
CA ASP A 72 7.83 -19.46 -8.06
C ASP A 72 7.96 -18.78 -6.69
N LYS A 73 8.72 -17.67 -6.60
CA LYS A 73 8.84 -16.90 -5.35
C LYS A 73 7.56 -16.17 -4.98
N THR A 74 6.85 -15.59 -5.94
CA THR A 74 5.56 -14.93 -5.66
C THR A 74 4.53 -15.92 -5.10
N ALA A 75 4.47 -17.14 -5.64
CA ALA A 75 3.60 -18.20 -5.13
C ALA A 75 4.02 -18.65 -3.72
N ALA A 76 5.32 -18.89 -3.50
CA ALA A 76 5.84 -19.32 -2.20
C ALA A 76 5.52 -18.34 -1.06
N TYR A 77 5.62 -17.04 -1.31
CA TYR A 77 5.33 -16.01 -0.30
C TYR A 77 3.86 -15.57 -0.26
N ALA A 78 3.03 -15.96 -1.23
CA ALA A 78 1.58 -15.76 -1.16
C ALA A 78 0.89 -16.86 -0.32
N GLU A 79 1.48 -18.05 -0.24
CA GLU A 79 1.00 -19.17 0.57
C GLU A 79 1.48 -19.09 2.03
N ASP A 80 2.54 -18.32 2.31
CA ASP A 80 3.05 -18.11 3.67
C ASP A 80 2.19 -17.06 4.40
N SER A 81 1.23 -17.52 5.20
CA SER A 81 0.37 -16.69 6.05
C SER A 81 1.09 -15.99 7.22
N SER A 82 2.42 -15.95 7.20
CA SER A 82 3.22 -15.27 8.22
C SER A 82 3.02 -13.75 8.14
N GLU A 83 3.15 -13.06 9.28
CA GLU A 83 2.91 -11.60 9.40
C GLU A 83 3.83 -10.72 8.51
N SER A 84 4.80 -11.30 7.82
CA SER A 84 5.73 -10.57 6.96
C SER A 84 5.17 -10.41 5.54
N SER A 85 5.36 -9.25 4.93
CA SER A 85 4.88 -9.02 3.56
C SER A 85 5.63 -9.93 2.57
N ALA A 86 4.91 -10.45 1.57
CA ALA A 86 5.53 -11.25 0.51
C ALA A 86 6.70 -10.52 -0.18
N ALA A 87 6.65 -9.18 -0.27
CA ALA A 87 7.72 -8.36 -0.80
C ALA A 87 9.02 -8.43 0.04
N GLU A 88 8.90 -8.53 1.36
CA GLU A 88 10.05 -8.68 2.26
C GLU A 88 10.71 -10.04 2.07
N GLY A 89 9.93 -11.11 1.95
CA GLY A 89 10.41 -12.46 1.65
C GLY A 89 11.17 -12.52 0.32
N ILE A 90 10.58 -11.98 -0.75
CA ILE A 90 11.23 -11.90 -2.08
C ILE A 90 12.55 -11.12 -1.99
N THR A 91 12.58 -10.02 -1.23
CA THR A 91 13.79 -9.20 -1.07
C THR A 91 14.89 -9.96 -0.32
N LYS A 92 14.58 -10.67 0.77
CA LYS A 92 15.55 -11.50 1.49
C LYS A 92 16.12 -12.61 0.61
N SER A 93 15.26 -13.25 -0.19
CA SER A 93 15.66 -14.25 -1.18
C SER A 93 16.65 -13.71 -2.20
N LEU A 94 16.36 -12.55 -2.80
CA LEU A 94 17.26 -11.88 -3.77
C LEU A 94 18.63 -11.55 -3.17
N LEU A 95 18.67 -11.18 -1.89
CA LEU A 95 19.89 -10.82 -1.20
C LEU A 95 20.68 -12.03 -0.66
N GLY A 96 20.19 -13.25 -0.88
CA GLY A 96 20.79 -14.48 -0.35
C GLY A 96 20.76 -14.55 1.18
N LYS A 97 19.76 -13.93 1.81
CA LYS A 97 19.56 -13.87 3.26
C LYS A 97 18.34 -14.69 3.70
N GLU A 98 18.18 -15.88 3.13
CA GLU A 98 17.18 -16.84 3.59
C GLU A 98 17.71 -17.47 4.91
N GLU A 99 16.92 -17.41 5.99
CA GLU A 99 17.23 -18.07 7.29
C GLU A 99 16.94 -19.58 7.24
#